data_AF-A0A2D8FNZ0-F1
#
_entry.id   AF-A0A2D8FNZ0-F1
#
_cell.length_a   1.000
_cell.length_b   1.000
_cell.length_c   1.000
_cell.angle_alpha   90.00
_cell.angle_beta   90.00
_cell.angle_gamma   90.00
#
_symmetry.space_group_name_H-M   'P 1'
#
loop_
_entity.id
_entity.type
_entity.pdbx_description
1 polymer ?
#
loop_
_entity_poly.entity_id
_entity_poly.type
_entity_poly.pdbx_seq_one_letter_code
_entity_poly.pdbx_strand_id
1 'polypeptide(L)'
;MKTLLFVDHAFHTSTASSRFFTDLLKRRFDVKIAYVDPPSNIAAETLSIAASADVVVIWQMDYLAPIFLSLGVPTVVVPMYDGSATMPDLHWACSAQAQYINFSFTLHHRIVGLGNRSFLARYFPSPAPEDDRATFDEGLKAFLWQRRPEHGINAPAVLRLLEGQVSSLHVHNAPDVADLDMRPYKVTSTSACEVTQTKWFPKAEDYRAALGRANVFIAPRRAEGIGMATLEAMARGMLIIAGDEPTQNEYIANWLNGILYDPDAAQSIRIDKDTAEGMGLLAYETVRSGRQQWELQALEILALVESGRPTEPVDIPDLVSFSDALSRAYYSGVRSYTAFMLNNADLMSRVAGRELRGCFDEAGQRLLPDHDARETATDKPWLEEGRVSLSPKQSDRYLTAGALEHAGRTAWLCGHCAEFQFRADPLTAAFSTLTIRLELPAGLERQQLVATLNNWTLGIVELNPADETVDFDLPLHVVEGSNTLRIQTAALGEGAGVHGFVSLGLNEIRFL
;
A
#
# COMPACT_ATOMS: atom_id res chain seq x y z
N MET A 1 32.14 9.96 -3.25
CA MET A 1 30.68 9.76 -3.40
C MET A 1 30.45 8.27 -3.42
N LYS A 2 29.50 7.73 -2.65
CA LYS A 2 29.20 6.28 -2.68
C LYS A 2 28.62 5.91 -4.04
N THR A 3 28.97 4.73 -4.53
CA THR A 3 28.41 4.16 -5.76
C THR A 3 27.10 3.43 -5.45
N LEU A 4 26.08 3.65 -6.27
CA LEU A 4 24.76 3.05 -6.11
C LEU A 4 24.35 2.37 -7.42
N LEU A 5 23.96 1.10 -7.33
CA LEU A 5 23.30 0.42 -8.44
C LEU A 5 21.78 0.54 -8.27
N PHE A 6 21.12 1.16 -9.23
CA PHE A 6 19.67 1.24 -9.33
C PHE A 6 19.18 0.20 -10.34
N VAL A 7 18.43 -0.78 -9.86
CA VAL A 7 17.90 -1.88 -10.66
C VAL A 7 16.44 -1.58 -10.99
N ASP A 8 16.15 -1.41 -12.28
CA ASP A 8 14.86 -0.94 -12.78
C ASP A 8 14.31 -1.83 -13.89
N HIS A 9 13.00 -1.79 -14.11
CA HIS A 9 12.35 -2.52 -15.18
C HIS A 9 12.61 -1.85 -16.54
N ALA A 10 12.94 -2.61 -17.58
CA ALA A 10 13.28 -2.09 -18.90
C ALA A 10 12.17 -1.22 -19.52
N PHE A 11 10.91 -1.54 -19.23
CA PHE A 11 9.75 -0.73 -19.60
C PHE A 11 9.85 0.76 -19.17
N HIS A 12 10.55 1.07 -18.07
CA HIS A 12 10.69 2.45 -17.60
C HIS A 12 11.64 3.32 -18.42
N THR A 13 12.39 2.72 -19.34
CA THR A 13 13.11 3.49 -20.37
C THR A 13 12.15 4.32 -21.23
N SER A 14 10.90 3.88 -21.36
CA SER A 14 9.86 4.55 -22.14
C SER A 14 8.99 5.49 -21.29
N THR A 15 8.67 5.11 -20.06
CA THR A 15 7.74 5.88 -19.21
C THR A 15 8.41 6.90 -18.30
N ALA A 16 9.70 6.72 -18.01
CA ALA A 16 10.47 7.54 -17.07
C ALA A 16 9.84 7.64 -15.65
N SER A 17 9.03 6.66 -15.23
CA SER A 17 8.31 6.64 -13.94
C SER A 17 9.23 6.64 -12.71
N SER A 18 10.45 6.09 -12.83
CA SER A 18 11.47 6.07 -11.76
C SER A 18 12.35 7.32 -11.74
N ARG A 19 12.20 8.24 -12.70
CA ARG A 19 13.12 9.38 -12.89
C ARG A 19 13.18 10.30 -11.69
N PHE A 20 12.05 10.63 -11.08
CA PHE A 20 12.02 11.51 -9.90
C PHE A 20 12.86 10.96 -8.75
N PHE A 21 12.88 9.63 -8.60
CA PHE A 21 13.60 8.95 -7.53
C PHE A 21 15.09 8.78 -7.87
N THR A 22 15.44 8.45 -9.11
CA THR A 22 16.85 8.42 -9.54
C THR A 22 17.50 9.80 -9.49
N ASP A 23 16.76 10.87 -9.84
CA ASP A 23 17.22 12.25 -9.72
C ASP A 23 17.38 12.67 -8.24
N LEU A 24 16.57 12.13 -7.33
CA LEU A 24 16.79 12.27 -5.88
C LEU A 24 18.11 11.60 -5.46
N LEU A 25 18.32 10.33 -5.81
CA LEU A 25 19.52 9.57 -5.43
C LEU A 25 20.81 10.22 -5.96
N LYS A 26 20.81 10.74 -7.19
CA LYS A 26 21.96 11.45 -7.78
C LYS A 26 22.42 12.68 -6.98
N ARG A 27 21.60 13.19 -6.05
CA ARG A 27 22.02 14.27 -5.13
C ARG A 27 23.13 13.83 -4.16
N ARG A 28 23.29 12.52 -3.88
CA ARG A 28 24.32 11.99 -2.95
C ARG A 28 25.11 10.78 -3.45
N PHE A 29 24.63 10.08 -4.47
CA PHE A 29 25.27 8.86 -4.98
C PHE A 29 25.72 8.98 -6.44
N ASP A 30 26.82 8.29 -6.77
CA ASP A 30 27.17 7.99 -8.16
C ASP A 30 26.26 6.84 -8.64
N VAL A 31 25.16 7.19 -9.28
CA VAL A 31 24.08 6.25 -9.64
C VAL A 31 24.33 5.61 -11.00
N LYS A 32 24.52 4.29 -11.00
CA LYS A 32 24.47 3.44 -12.19
C LYS A 32 23.08 2.79 -12.29
N ILE A 33 22.50 2.76 -13.49
CA ILE A 33 21.17 2.16 -13.69
C ILE A 33 21.34 0.88 -14.51
N ALA A 34 20.81 -0.23 -14.01
CA ALA A 34 20.66 -1.48 -14.74
C ALA A 34 19.18 -1.73 -15.03
N TYR A 35 18.85 -1.88 -16.31
CA TYR A 35 17.51 -2.25 -16.74
C TYR A 35 17.42 -3.76 -16.91
N VAL A 36 16.47 -4.38 -16.20
CA VAL A 36 16.15 -5.80 -16.33
C VAL A 36 14.88 -5.92 -17.17
N ASP A 37 14.85 -6.88 -18.10
CA ASP A 37 13.69 -7.18 -18.94
C ASP A 37 13.15 -8.59 -18.62
N PRO A 38 12.29 -8.71 -17.59
CA PRO A 38 11.76 -9.99 -17.18
C PRO A 38 10.86 -10.64 -18.26
N PRO A 39 10.73 -11.98 -18.28
CA PRO A 39 11.22 -12.95 -17.30
C PRO A 39 12.70 -13.35 -17.51
N SER A 40 13.47 -12.59 -18.29
CA SER A 40 14.91 -12.85 -18.46
C SER A 40 15.67 -12.79 -17.14
N ASN A 41 16.85 -13.41 -17.12
CA ASN A 41 17.77 -13.40 -16.01
C ASN A 41 18.44 -12.03 -15.80
N ILE A 42 18.95 -11.79 -14.58
CA ILE A 42 19.87 -10.68 -14.36
C ILE A 42 21.19 -10.97 -15.10
N ALA A 43 21.62 -10.03 -15.94
CA ALA A 43 22.89 -10.13 -16.66
C ALA A 43 24.07 -10.25 -15.69
N ALA A 44 25.08 -11.06 -16.05
CA ALA A 44 26.29 -11.24 -15.24
C ALA A 44 27.03 -9.91 -14.97
N GLU A 45 26.96 -8.97 -15.91
CA GLU A 45 27.50 -7.62 -15.75
C GLU A 45 26.79 -6.86 -14.60
N THR A 46 25.46 -6.93 -14.52
CA THR A 46 24.70 -6.32 -13.42
C THR A 46 25.09 -6.90 -12.07
N LEU A 47 25.30 -8.22 -11.98
CA LEU A 47 25.78 -8.87 -10.75
C LEU A 47 27.19 -8.41 -10.36
N SER A 48 28.09 -8.26 -11.34
CA SER A 48 29.44 -7.74 -11.12
C SER A 48 29.44 -6.29 -10.64
N ILE A 49 28.58 -5.45 -11.22
CA ILE A 49 28.39 -4.06 -10.76
C ILE A 49 27.81 -4.05 -9.34
N ALA A 50 26.80 -4.89 -9.06
CA ALA A 50 26.19 -4.98 -7.74
C ALA A 50 27.22 -5.35 -6.66
N ALA A 51 28.05 -6.36 -6.92
CA ALA A 51 29.08 -6.84 -5.99
C ALA A 51 30.18 -5.79 -5.69
N SER A 52 30.29 -4.75 -6.53
CA SER A 52 31.25 -3.64 -6.33
C SER A 52 30.59 -2.33 -5.91
N ALA A 53 29.25 -2.30 -5.79
CA ALA A 53 28.51 -1.11 -5.36
C ALA A 53 28.47 -1.00 -3.83
N ASP A 54 28.37 0.23 -3.31
CA ASP A 54 28.17 0.44 -1.88
C ASP A 54 26.74 0.10 -1.43
N VAL A 55 25.77 0.18 -2.34
CA VAL A 55 24.35 -0.11 -2.09
C VAL A 55 23.62 -0.43 -3.40
N VAL A 56 22.65 -1.34 -3.33
CA VAL A 56 21.72 -1.65 -4.41
C VAL A 56 20.33 -1.12 -4.05
N VAL A 57 19.68 -0.42 -4.97
CA VAL A 57 18.27 -0.03 -4.89
C VAL A 57 17.49 -0.78 -5.96
N ILE A 58 16.42 -1.46 -5.57
CA ILE A 58 15.55 -2.25 -6.46
C ILE A 58 14.22 -1.53 -6.58
N TRP A 59 13.83 -1.18 -7.80
CA TRP A 59 12.60 -0.45 -8.09
C TRP A 59 11.55 -1.36 -8.71
N GLN A 60 10.41 -1.55 -8.04
CA GLN A 60 9.24 -2.37 -8.40
C GLN A 60 9.49 -3.89 -8.63
N MET A 61 10.75 -4.34 -8.67
CA MET A 61 11.12 -5.74 -8.87
C MET A 61 11.58 -6.38 -7.56
N ASP A 62 10.80 -6.19 -6.50
CA ASP A 62 11.08 -6.64 -5.13
C ASP A 62 11.50 -8.12 -5.04
N TYR A 63 10.99 -8.98 -5.92
CA TYR A 63 11.36 -10.40 -5.99
C TYR A 63 12.85 -10.65 -6.24
N LEU A 64 13.61 -9.67 -6.75
CA LEU A 64 15.05 -9.77 -6.97
C LEU A 64 15.88 -9.54 -5.70
N ALA A 65 15.28 -9.05 -4.61
CA ALA A 65 15.99 -8.74 -3.37
C ALA A 65 16.87 -9.90 -2.84
N PRO A 66 16.43 -11.18 -2.85
CA PRO A 66 17.25 -12.28 -2.37
C PRO A 66 18.58 -12.44 -3.12
N ILE A 67 18.66 -12.06 -4.41
CA ILE A 67 19.87 -12.16 -5.22
C ILE A 67 20.94 -11.17 -4.74
N PHE A 68 20.54 -9.94 -4.43
CA PHE A 68 21.49 -8.90 -4.01
C PHE A 68 21.87 -9.04 -2.53
N LEU A 69 20.92 -9.49 -1.70
CA LEU A 69 21.18 -9.84 -0.31
C LEU A 69 22.19 -11.00 -0.20
N SER A 70 22.14 -11.99 -1.09
CA SER A 70 23.10 -13.10 -1.08
C SER A 70 24.52 -12.67 -1.47
N LEU A 71 24.68 -11.56 -2.19
CA LEU A 71 25.99 -10.95 -2.46
C LEU A 71 26.58 -10.22 -1.24
N GLY A 72 25.83 -10.07 -0.15
CA GLY A 72 26.27 -9.33 1.04
C GLY A 72 26.14 -7.80 0.90
N VAL A 73 25.48 -7.32 -0.15
CA VAL A 73 25.41 -5.88 -0.47
C VAL A 73 24.20 -5.25 0.23
N PRO A 74 24.34 -4.07 0.87
CA PRO A 74 23.20 -3.33 1.38
C PRO A 74 22.13 -3.18 0.29
N THR A 75 20.91 -3.66 0.58
CA THR A 75 19.84 -3.72 -0.41
C THR A 75 18.63 -2.94 0.08
N VAL A 76 18.22 -1.96 -0.72
CA VAL A 76 17.01 -1.16 -0.52
C VAL A 76 15.98 -1.57 -1.57
N VAL A 77 14.75 -1.84 -1.15
CA VAL A 77 13.66 -2.26 -2.02
C VAL A 77 12.57 -1.21 -2.02
N VAL A 78 12.13 -0.82 -3.21
CA VAL A 78 11.03 0.13 -3.39
C VAL A 78 9.90 -0.58 -4.15
N PRO A 79 9.03 -1.31 -3.44
CA PRO A 79 7.93 -2.03 -4.08
C PRO A 79 6.81 -1.07 -4.46
N MET A 80 5.95 -1.49 -5.38
CA MET A 80 4.76 -0.72 -5.78
C MET A 80 3.53 -1.53 -5.47
N TYR A 81 2.54 -0.90 -4.84
CA TYR A 81 1.33 -1.58 -4.41
C TYR A 81 0.63 -2.34 -5.55
N ASP A 82 0.48 -1.71 -6.72
CA ASP A 82 -0.18 -2.32 -7.89
C ASP A 82 0.57 -3.53 -8.47
N GLY A 83 1.87 -3.68 -8.18
CA GLY A 83 2.66 -4.85 -8.55
C GLY A 83 2.78 -5.90 -7.44
N SER A 84 2.73 -5.48 -6.17
CA SER A 84 3.19 -6.31 -5.05
C SER A 84 2.10 -6.62 -4.01
N ALA A 85 0.92 -5.99 -4.06
CA ALA A 85 -0.13 -6.16 -3.05
C ALA A 85 -0.56 -7.62 -2.84
N THR A 86 -0.54 -8.42 -3.91
CA THR A 86 -0.99 -9.82 -3.90
C THR A 86 0.13 -10.83 -3.60
N MET A 87 1.37 -10.37 -3.39
CA MET A 87 2.47 -11.26 -3.05
C MET A 87 2.22 -11.95 -1.70
N PRO A 88 2.66 -13.21 -1.49
CA PRO A 88 2.47 -13.93 -0.22
C PRO A 88 3.35 -13.34 0.88
N ASP A 89 3.04 -13.58 2.16
CA ASP A 89 3.88 -13.11 3.27
C ASP A 89 5.32 -13.66 3.21
N LEU A 90 5.47 -14.88 2.69
CA LEU A 90 6.76 -15.51 2.43
C LEU A 90 7.66 -14.62 1.53
N HIS A 91 7.09 -13.90 0.57
CA HIS A 91 7.85 -13.02 -0.33
C HIS A 91 8.64 -11.96 0.46
N TRP A 92 7.94 -11.25 1.35
CA TRP A 92 8.53 -10.24 2.22
C TRP A 92 9.46 -10.89 3.24
N ALA A 93 9.11 -12.07 3.73
CA ALA A 93 9.91 -12.75 4.74
C ALA A 93 11.27 -13.23 4.23
N CYS A 94 11.37 -13.63 2.96
CA CYS A 94 12.61 -14.06 2.33
C CYS A 94 13.61 -12.93 2.10
N SER A 95 13.18 -11.67 2.24
CA SER A 95 14.00 -10.48 2.04
C SER A 95 14.10 -9.62 3.30
N ALA A 96 13.95 -10.23 4.48
CA ALA A 96 13.88 -9.53 5.78
C ALA A 96 15.10 -8.67 6.13
N GLN A 97 16.27 -8.95 5.56
CA GLN A 97 17.47 -8.12 5.75
C GLN A 97 17.49 -6.86 4.87
N ALA A 98 16.61 -6.75 3.88
CA ALA A 98 16.48 -5.54 3.07
C ALA A 98 15.87 -4.39 3.88
N GLN A 99 16.12 -3.17 3.43
CA GLN A 99 15.38 -1.99 3.88
C GLN A 99 14.36 -1.62 2.81
N TYR A 100 13.13 -1.34 3.23
CA TYR A 100 12.06 -0.99 2.29
C TYR A 100 11.77 0.50 2.34
N ILE A 101 11.59 1.13 1.19
CA ILE A 101 10.94 2.44 1.07
C ILE A 101 9.58 2.18 0.43
N ASN A 102 8.52 2.37 1.18
CA ASN A 102 7.16 2.13 0.72
C ASN A 102 6.45 3.45 0.43
N PHE A 103 5.79 3.52 -0.71
CA PHE A 103 4.87 4.62 -1.05
C PHE A 103 3.41 4.29 -0.76
N SER A 104 3.13 3.03 -0.39
CA SER A 104 1.84 2.62 0.14
C SER A 104 1.93 2.35 1.63
N PHE A 105 1.05 3.02 2.36
CA PHE A 105 0.77 2.77 3.76
C PHE A 105 0.37 1.31 4.02
N THR A 106 -0.54 0.78 3.20
CA THR A 106 -1.01 -0.61 3.32
C THR A 106 0.15 -1.61 3.18
N LEU A 107 1.00 -1.42 2.18
CA LEU A 107 2.15 -2.30 1.96
C LEU A 107 3.22 -2.15 3.04
N HIS A 108 3.46 -0.91 3.49
CA HIS A 108 4.36 -0.61 4.60
C HIS A 108 4.00 -1.40 5.85
N HIS A 109 2.73 -1.33 6.29
CA HIS A 109 2.29 -2.02 7.50
C HIS A 109 2.37 -3.54 7.38
N ARG A 110 2.07 -4.09 6.20
CA ARG A 110 2.24 -5.52 5.95
C ARG A 110 3.70 -5.95 6.12
N ILE A 111 4.63 -5.21 5.53
CA ILE A 111 6.06 -5.49 5.60
C ILE A 111 6.58 -5.35 7.04
N VAL A 112 6.21 -4.29 7.75
CA VAL A 112 6.57 -4.08 9.17
C VAL A 112 5.99 -5.18 10.07
N GLY A 113 4.74 -5.60 9.84
CA GLY A 113 4.08 -6.67 10.59
C GLY A 113 4.79 -8.03 10.45
N LEU A 114 5.57 -8.22 9.39
CA LEU A 114 6.43 -9.38 9.18
C LEU A 114 7.82 -9.23 9.80
N GLY A 115 8.06 -8.16 10.56
CA GLY A 115 9.32 -7.86 11.26
C GLY A 115 10.39 -7.22 10.36
N ASN A 116 10.03 -6.77 9.16
CA ASN A 116 10.97 -6.16 8.22
C ASN A 116 11.10 -4.65 8.47
N ARG A 117 12.24 -4.08 8.07
CA ARG A 117 12.48 -2.64 8.19
C ARG A 117 11.87 -1.89 7.02
N SER A 118 10.87 -1.05 7.26
CA SER A 118 10.30 -0.20 6.22
C SER A 118 10.24 1.26 6.66
N PHE A 119 10.48 2.15 5.70
CA PHE A 119 10.23 3.57 5.78
C PHE A 119 9.04 3.92 4.89
N LEU A 120 8.04 4.61 5.46
CA LEU A 120 6.89 5.09 4.71
C LEU A 120 7.20 6.48 4.14
N ALA A 121 7.21 6.59 2.82
CA ALA A 121 7.35 7.84 2.09
C ALA A 121 6.02 8.21 1.43
N ARG A 122 5.74 9.51 1.32
CA ARG A 122 4.64 10.03 0.49
C ARG A 122 5.18 11.00 -0.53
N TYR A 123 5.08 10.64 -1.80
CA TYR A 123 5.57 11.49 -2.87
C TYR A 123 4.55 12.58 -3.19
N PHE A 124 5.03 13.80 -3.35
CA PHE A 124 4.24 14.91 -3.90
C PHE A 124 5.05 15.63 -4.98
N PRO A 125 4.47 15.84 -6.19
CA PRO A 125 5.11 16.63 -7.23
C PRO A 125 5.17 18.11 -6.83
N SER A 126 5.89 18.92 -7.59
CA SER A 126 5.77 20.38 -7.45
C SER A 126 4.34 20.81 -7.79
N PRO A 127 3.72 21.72 -7.01
CA PRO A 127 2.44 22.30 -7.39
C PRO A 127 2.56 23.05 -8.72
N ALA A 128 1.50 23.01 -9.53
CA ALA A 128 1.45 23.79 -10.75
C ALA A 128 1.47 25.30 -10.43
N PRO A 129 1.98 26.16 -11.33
CA PRO A 129 1.80 27.60 -11.24
C PRO A 129 0.32 27.96 -11.07
N GLU A 130 0.02 29.04 -10.36
CA GLU A 130 -1.37 29.47 -10.11
C GLU A 130 -2.15 29.68 -11.42
N ASP A 131 -1.52 30.28 -12.43
CA ASP A 131 -2.10 30.51 -13.76
C ASP A 131 -2.42 29.22 -14.53
N ASP A 132 -1.80 28.10 -14.16
CA ASP A 132 -2.01 26.79 -14.76
C ASP A 132 -3.06 25.95 -14.02
N ARG A 133 -3.65 26.47 -12.93
CA ARG A 133 -4.68 25.76 -12.17
C ARG A 133 -5.94 25.54 -13.01
N ALA A 134 -6.62 24.44 -12.73
CA ALA A 134 -7.92 24.14 -13.30
C ALA A 134 -8.95 25.20 -12.87
N THR A 135 -9.74 25.67 -13.83
CA THR A 135 -10.88 26.55 -13.59
C THR A 135 -12.18 25.82 -13.89
N PHE A 136 -13.26 26.22 -13.22
CA PHE A 136 -14.56 25.55 -13.29
C PHE A 136 -15.63 26.40 -14.00
N ASP A 137 -15.24 27.56 -14.55
CA ASP A 137 -16.16 28.56 -15.12
C ASP A 137 -17.03 28.06 -16.27
N GLU A 138 -16.52 27.13 -17.05
CA GLU A 138 -17.21 26.52 -18.17
C GLU A 138 -17.87 25.18 -17.81
N GLY A 139 -18.13 24.95 -16.52
CA GLY A 139 -18.70 23.70 -16.01
C GLY A 139 -17.67 22.58 -15.86
N LEU A 140 -18.15 21.34 -15.71
CA LEU A 140 -17.30 20.17 -15.47
C LEU A 140 -16.85 19.52 -16.78
N LYS A 141 -15.54 19.31 -16.91
CA LYS A 141 -14.87 18.69 -18.05
C LYS A 141 -13.95 17.58 -17.54
N ALA A 142 -14.27 16.34 -17.87
CA ALA A 142 -13.58 15.17 -17.35
C ALA A 142 -12.42 14.71 -18.24
N PHE A 143 -11.37 14.25 -17.59
CA PHE A 143 -10.27 13.51 -18.19
C PHE A 143 -10.23 12.12 -17.58
N LEU A 144 -10.29 11.10 -18.44
CA LEU A 144 -10.09 9.70 -18.06
C LEU A 144 -8.87 9.16 -18.81
N TRP A 145 -7.88 8.67 -18.07
CA TRP A 145 -6.92 7.75 -18.66
C TRP A 145 -7.44 6.32 -18.52
N GLN A 146 -7.91 5.77 -19.62
CA GLN A 146 -8.47 4.42 -19.67
C GLN A 146 -7.34 3.38 -19.76
N ARG A 147 -6.75 3.07 -18.60
CA ARG A 147 -5.53 2.24 -18.50
C ARG A 147 -5.81 0.75 -18.25
N ARG A 148 -6.82 0.45 -17.43
CA ARG A 148 -7.29 -0.91 -17.09
C ARG A 148 -8.82 -0.97 -17.13
N PRO A 149 -9.46 -0.81 -18.30
CA PRO A 149 -10.92 -0.76 -18.41
C PRO A 149 -11.64 -2.02 -17.90
N GLU A 150 -10.95 -3.16 -17.90
CA GLU A 150 -11.42 -4.44 -17.37
C GLU A 150 -11.55 -4.43 -15.85
N HIS A 151 -10.97 -3.44 -15.17
CA HIS A 151 -11.20 -3.19 -13.75
C HIS A 151 -12.48 -2.37 -13.48
N GLY A 152 -13.35 -2.21 -14.47
CA GLY A 152 -14.58 -1.42 -14.35
C GLY A 152 -14.39 0.09 -14.55
N ILE A 153 -13.16 0.57 -14.72
CA ILE A 153 -12.83 1.99 -14.89
C ILE A 153 -12.68 2.32 -16.37
N ASN A 154 -13.80 2.61 -17.01
CA ASN A 154 -13.89 2.88 -18.45
C ASN A 154 -14.85 4.03 -18.77
N ALA A 155 -14.78 4.53 -19.99
CA ALA A 155 -15.58 5.69 -20.40
C ALA A 155 -17.11 5.49 -20.21
N PRO A 156 -17.72 4.33 -20.55
CA PRO A 156 -19.11 4.04 -20.19
C PRO A 156 -19.39 4.14 -18.69
N ALA A 157 -18.51 3.58 -17.85
CA ALA A 157 -18.67 3.63 -16.40
C ALA A 157 -18.57 5.07 -15.86
N VAL A 158 -17.60 5.85 -16.34
CA VAL A 158 -17.43 7.26 -15.96
C VAL A 158 -18.63 8.11 -16.35
N LEU A 159 -19.19 7.92 -17.56
CA LEU A 159 -20.39 8.66 -17.96
C LEU A 159 -21.62 8.31 -17.11
N ARG A 160 -21.74 7.05 -16.65
CA ARG A 160 -22.78 6.67 -15.68
C ARG A 160 -22.52 7.27 -14.30
N LEU A 161 -21.26 7.23 -13.84
CA LEU A 161 -20.83 7.79 -12.56
C LEU A 161 -21.17 9.28 -12.45
N LEU A 162 -20.96 10.03 -13.52
CA LEU A 162 -21.17 11.48 -13.57
C LEU A 162 -22.55 11.89 -14.08
N GLU A 163 -23.37 10.95 -14.56
CA GLU A 163 -24.79 11.10 -14.89
C GLU A 163 -25.19 12.44 -15.55
N GLY A 164 -24.48 12.80 -16.63
CA GLY A 164 -24.77 14.00 -17.44
C GLY A 164 -24.27 15.33 -16.88
N GLN A 165 -23.47 15.33 -15.82
CA GLN A 165 -22.95 16.56 -15.20
C GLN A 165 -21.74 17.15 -15.92
N VAL A 166 -21.10 16.38 -16.82
CA VAL A 166 -19.93 16.83 -17.59
C VAL A 166 -20.32 17.23 -19.00
N SER A 167 -19.82 18.38 -19.46
CA SER A 167 -19.99 18.84 -20.83
C SER A 167 -19.03 18.16 -21.80
N SER A 168 -17.90 17.65 -21.30
CA SER A 168 -16.97 16.87 -22.10
C SER A 168 -16.23 15.80 -21.29
N LEU A 169 -15.86 14.73 -22.00
CA LEU A 169 -15.00 13.65 -21.52
C LEU A 169 -13.86 13.43 -22.53
N HIS A 170 -12.62 13.72 -22.11
CA HIS A 170 -11.43 13.32 -22.84
C HIS A 170 -10.95 11.95 -22.37
N VAL A 171 -10.91 10.98 -23.27
CA VAL A 171 -10.42 9.62 -23.00
C VAL A 171 -9.01 9.46 -23.56
N HIS A 172 -8.01 9.45 -22.68
CA HIS A 172 -6.68 9.00 -23.03
C HIS A 172 -6.64 7.47 -23.07
N ASN A 173 -6.78 6.91 -24.27
CA ASN A 173 -6.94 5.48 -24.50
C ASN A 173 -5.57 4.82 -24.72
N ALA A 174 -4.86 4.61 -23.61
CA ALA A 174 -3.54 3.99 -23.55
C ALA A 174 -3.52 2.90 -22.45
N PRO A 175 -4.01 1.69 -22.76
CA PRO A 175 -4.07 0.59 -21.79
C PRO A 175 -2.68 0.03 -21.47
N ASP A 176 -2.54 -0.57 -20.29
CA ASP A 176 -1.30 -1.29 -19.93
C ASP A 176 -1.08 -2.51 -20.82
N VAL A 177 -2.17 -3.21 -21.17
CA VAL A 177 -2.14 -4.36 -22.06
C VAL A 177 -2.43 -3.87 -23.48
N ALA A 178 -1.40 -3.83 -24.32
CA ALA A 178 -1.50 -3.29 -25.68
C ALA A 178 -2.56 -4.00 -26.54
N ASP A 179 -2.77 -5.30 -26.32
CA ASP A 179 -3.72 -6.14 -27.08
C ASP A 179 -5.13 -6.20 -26.49
N LEU A 180 -5.41 -5.43 -25.44
CA LEU A 180 -6.73 -5.41 -24.83
C LEU A 180 -7.77 -4.86 -25.82
N ASP A 181 -8.88 -5.58 -26.04
CA ASP A 181 -9.94 -5.11 -26.91
C ASP A 181 -10.67 -3.93 -26.25
N MET A 182 -10.34 -2.73 -26.71
CA MET A 182 -10.92 -1.49 -26.19
C MET A 182 -12.28 -1.16 -26.82
N ARG A 183 -12.75 -1.90 -27.83
CA ARG A 183 -14.02 -1.63 -28.52
C ARG A 183 -15.25 -1.65 -27.60
N PRO A 184 -15.38 -2.59 -26.65
CA PRO A 184 -16.52 -2.63 -25.71
C PRO A 184 -16.60 -1.39 -24.80
N TYR A 185 -15.50 -0.65 -24.66
CA TYR A 185 -15.37 0.49 -23.76
C TYR A 185 -15.42 1.84 -24.47
N LYS A 186 -15.81 1.86 -25.75
CA LYS A 186 -15.96 3.10 -26.52
C LYS A 186 -17.33 3.72 -26.29
N VAL A 187 -17.35 5.05 -26.27
CA VAL A 187 -18.56 5.86 -26.21
C VAL A 187 -18.49 6.94 -27.28
N THR A 188 -19.65 7.34 -27.81
CA THR A 188 -19.78 8.42 -28.79
C THR A 188 -20.26 9.69 -28.10
N SER A 189 -19.92 10.85 -28.67
CA SER A 189 -20.47 12.13 -28.23
C SER A 189 -22.00 12.13 -28.27
N THR A 190 -22.59 12.87 -27.34
CA THR A 190 -24.04 13.15 -27.29
C THR A 190 -24.25 14.66 -27.33
N SER A 191 -25.51 15.11 -27.37
CA SER A 191 -25.82 16.55 -27.24
C SER A 191 -25.46 17.13 -25.86
N ALA A 192 -25.33 16.28 -24.83
CA ALA A 192 -25.03 16.70 -23.47
C ALA A 192 -23.53 16.60 -23.11
N CYS A 193 -22.78 15.72 -23.78
CA CYS A 193 -21.37 15.49 -23.49
C CYS A 193 -20.58 15.19 -24.78
N GLU A 194 -19.58 16.03 -25.06
CA GLU A 194 -18.59 15.77 -26.11
C GLU A 194 -17.57 14.73 -25.65
N VAL A 195 -17.30 13.71 -26.45
CA VAL A 195 -16.27 12.71 -26.17
C VAL A 195 -15.13 12.86 -27.17
N THR A 196 -13.92 13.08 -26.67
CA THR A 196 -12.69 13.08 -27.47
C THR A 196 -11.75 11.98 -27.01
N GLN A 197 -10.83 11.55 -27.88
CA GLN A 197 -9.94 10.43 -27.55
C GLN A 197 -8.52 10.67 -28.06
N THR A 198 -7.52 10.28 -27.26
CA THR A 198 -6.10 10.21 -27.67
C THR A 198 -5.54 8.80 -27.44
N LYS A 199 -4.34 8.55 -27.94
CA LYS A 199 -3.51 7.37 -27.62
C LYS A 199 -2.24 7.85 -26.90
N TRP A 200 -1.37 6.92 -26.48
CA TRP A 200 -0.09 7.23 -25.84
C TRP A 200 0.64 8.39 -26.52
N PHE A 201 1.05 9.37 -25.73
CA PHE A 201 1.76 10.54 -26.23
C PHE A 201 3.27 10.29 -26.23
N PRO A 202 3.97 10.54 -27.35
CA PRO A 202 5.43 10.49 -27.37
C PRO A 202 6.08 11.55 -26.48
N LYS A 203 5.40 12.68 -26.23
CA LYS A 203 5.89 13.79 -25.43
C LYS A 203 4.98 14.04 -24.24
N ALA A 204 5.58 14.22 -23.06
CA ALA A 204 4.85 14.56 -21.84
C ALA A 204 4.09 15.89 -21.94
N GLU A 205 4.57 16.84 -22.74
CA GLU A 205 3.90 18.13 -22.98
C GLU A 205 2.52 17.95 -23.64
N ASP A 206 2.38 17.01 -24.58
CA ASP A 206 1.11 16.76 -25.25
C ASP A 206 0.08 16.16 -24.27
N TYR A 207 0.54 15.28 -23.38
CA TYR A 207 -0.27 14.76 -22.27
C TYR A 207 -0.73 15.88 -21.34
N ARG A 208 0.18 16.76 -20.89
CA ARG A 208 -0.15 17.89 -20.01
C ARG A 208 -1.09 18.88 -20.68
N ALA A 209 -0.92 19.15 -21.97
CA ALA A 209 -1.83 20.00 -22.73
C ALA A 209 -3.23 19.38 -22.84
N ALA A 210 -3.33 18.05 -22.98
CA ALA A 210 -4.61 17.36 -22.97
C ALA A 210 -5.27 17.39 -21.59
N LEU A 211 -4.50 17.13 -20.53
CA LEU A 211 -4.95 17.19 -19.14
C LEU A 211 -5.42 18.61 -18.77
N GLY A 212 -4.71 19.65 -19.21
CA GLY A 212 -5.02 21.05 -18.92
C GLY A 212 -6.33 21.57 -19.50
N ARG A 213 -7.00 20.82 -20.39
CA ARG A 213 -8.33 21.14 -20.92
C ARG A 213 -9.48 20.61 -20.05
N ALA A 214 -9.16 19.87 -19.00
CA ALA A 214 -10.10 19.29 -18.06
C ALA A 214 -9.93 19.91 -16.67
N ASN A 215 -10.96 19.76 -15.84
CA ASN A 215 -10.96 20.15 -14.43
C ASN A 215 -11.45 19.05 -13.50
N VAL A 216 -11.93 17.92 -14.05
CA VAL A 216 -12.21 16.69 -13.33
C VAL A 216 -11.27 15.60 -13.83
N PHE A 217 -10.59 14.90 -12.94
CA PHE A 217 -9.69 13.79 -13.26
C PHE A 217 -10.22 12.49 -12.67
N ILE A 218 -10.35 11.46 -13.51
CA ILE A 218 -10.70 10.12 -13.07
C ILE A 218 -9.43 9.27 -12.98
N ALA A 219 -9.18 8.73 -11.79
CA ALA A 219 -8.01 7.90 -11.57
C ALA A 219 -8.06 6.62 -12.44
N PRO A 220 -6.93 6.24 -13.07
CA PRO A 220 -6.94 5.29 -14.18
C PRO A 220 -7.07 3.80 -13.79
N ARG A 221 -6.89 3.50 -12.50
CA ARG A 221 -6.92 2.14 -11.95
C ARG A 221 -7.59 2.15 -10.57
N ARG A 222 -7.98 0.96 -10.10
CA ARG A 222 -8.51 0.78 -8.74
C ARG A 222 -7.41 1.11 -7.73
N ALA A 223 -6.30 0.40 -7.87
CA ALA A 223 -5.10 0.58 -7.08
C ALA A 223 -3.91 1.07 -7.91
N GLU A 224 -2.99 1.79 -7.27
CA GLU A 224 -1.81 2.40 -7.89
C GLU A 224 -0.59 2.28 -6.97
N GLY A 225 0.61 2.18 -7.54
CA GLY A 225 1.85 2.19 -6.77
C GLY A 225 2.11 3.51 -6.02
N ILE A 226 2.01 4.63 -6.75
CA ILE A 226 2.10 6.01 -6.19
C ILE A 226 0.90 6.87 -6.64
N GLY A 227 0.34 6.60 -7.83
CA GLY A 227 -0.71 7.44 -8.40
C GLY A 227 -0.19 8.74 -9.02
N MET A 228 0.97 8.71 -9.69
CA MET A 228 1.62 9.90 -10.28
C MET A 228 0.67 10.80 -11.08
N ALA A 229 -0.15 10.23 -11.96
CA ALA A 229 -1.10 11.01 -12.77
C ALA A 229 -2.19 11.68 -11.92
N THR A 230 -2.66 11.00 -10.86
CA THR A 230 -3.58 11.56 -9.87
C THR A 230 -2.94 12.74 -9.14
N LEU A 231 -1.70 12.59 -8.68
CA LEU A 231 -0.97 13.65 -7.99
C LEU A 231 -0.66 14.85 -8.91
N GLU A 232 -0.38 14.61 -10.19
CA GLU A 232 -0.24 15.67 -11.20
C GLU A 232 -1.56 16.44 -11.41
N ALA A 233 -2.70 15.74 -11.42
CA ALA A 233 -4.01 16.38 -11.49
C ALA A 233 -4.34 17.17 -10.21
N MET A 234 -4.03 16.62 -9.03
CA MET A 234 -4.15 17.35 -7.75
C MET A 234 -3.27 18.59 -7.74
N ALA A 235 -2.05 18.51 -8.27
CA ALA A 235 -1.11 19.63 -8.36
C ALA A 235 -1.62 20.76 -9.26
N ARG A 236 -2.61 20.50 -10.11
CA ARG A 236 -3.31 21.49 -10.95
C ARG A 236 -4.61 21.97 -10.31
N GLY A 237 -5.00 21.46 -9.15
CA GLY A 237 -6.25 21.80 -8.49
C GLY A 237 -7.49 21.27 -9.20
N MET A 238 -7.39 20.12 -9.85
CA MET A 238 -8.54 19.42 -10.44
C MET A 238 -9.36 18.71 -9.35
N LEU A 239 -10.67 18.55 -9.57
CA LEU A 239 -11.47 17.60 -8.81
C LEU A 239 -10.99 16.18 -9.15
N ILE A 240 -10.61 15.41 -8.13
CA ILE A 240 -10.20 14.02 -8.29
C ILE A 240 -11.35 13.09 -7.94
N ILE A 241 -11.58 12.10 -8.79
CA ILE A 241 -12.50 10.99 -8.51
C ILE A 241 -11.72 9.69 -8.69
N ALA A 242 -11.69 8.87 -7.66
CA ALA A 242 -10.76 7.77 -7.50
C ALA A 242 -11.44 6.55 -6.84
N GLY A 243 -10.91 5.36 -7.08
CA GLY A 243 -11.32 4.17 -6.34
C GLY A 243 -10.90 4.29 -4.87
N ASP A 244 -11.72 3.78 -3.95
CA ASP A 244 -11.35 3.68 -2.53
C ASP A 244 -10.37 2.53 -2.26
N GLU A 245 -9.21 2.59 -2.90
CA GLU A 245 -8.15 1.59 -2.80
C GLU A 245 -6.76 2.25 -2.78
N PRO A 246 -5.73 1.56 -2.24
CA PRO A 246 -4.38 2.10 -2.20
C PRO A 246 -3.79 2.29 -3.61
N THR A 247 -3.05 3.36 -3.88
CA THR A 247 -2.63 4.42 -2.96
C THR A 247 -3.54 5.65 -2.98
N GLN A 248 -4.65 5.61 -3.72
CA GLN A 248 -5.50 6.79 -3.95
C GLN A 248 -6.14 7.27 -2.65
N ASN A 249 -6.71 6.36 -1.87
CA ASN A 249 -7.31 6.67 -0.57
C ASN A 249 -6.29 7.06 0.52
N GLU A 250 -4.99 6.97 0.22
CA GLU A 250 -3.92 7.45 1.11
C GLU A 250 -3.58 8.93 0.86
N TYR A 251 -3.93 9.47 -0.32
CA TYR A 251 -3.76 10.89 -0.68
C TYR A 251 -5.08 11.68 -0.65
N ILE A 252 -6.22 10.99 -0.78
CA ILE A 252 -7.54 11.59 -0.88
C ILE A 252 -8.32 11.31 0.39
N ALA A 253 -8.72 12.38 1.07
CA ALA A 253 -9.77 12.35 2.07
C ALA A 253 -11.11 12.56 1.36
N ASN A 254 -11.99 11.56 1.44
CA ASN A 254 -13.25 11.55 0.71
C ASN A 254 -14.09 12.79 1.00
N TRP A 255 -14.65 13.41 -0.05
CA TRP A 255 -15.43 14.65 -0.02
C TRP A 255 -14.71 15.89 0.53
N LEU A 256 -13.39 15.82 0.74
CA LEU A 256 -12.59 16.96 1.18
C LEU A 256 -11.69 17.47 0.05
N ASN A 257 -10.78 16.64 -0.44
CA ASN A 257 -9.82 16.99 -1.50
C ASN A 257 -9.94 16.08 -2.74
N GLY A 258 -11.06 15.37 -2.83
CA GLY A 258 -11.41 14.44 -3.89
C GLY A 258 -12.56 13.53 -3.45
N ILE A 259 -13.03 12.67 -4.35
CA ILE A 259 -14.12 11.72 -4.08
C ILE A 259 -13.61 10.31 -4.29
N LEU A 260 -13.82 9.48 -3.27
CA LEU A 260 -13.55 8.05 -3.30
C LEU A 260 -14.87 7.30 -3.56
N TYR A 261 -14.82 6.32 -4.47
CA TYR A 261 -15.96 5.46 -4.78
C TYR A 261 -15.54 3.99 -4.87
N ASP A 262 -16.49 3.08 -4.69
CA ASP A 262 -16.29 1.66 -4.94
C ASP A 262 -16.50 1.36 -6.45
N PRO A 263 -15.48 0.92 -7.19
CA PRO A 263 -15.61 0.58 -8.61
C PRO A 263 -16.60 -0.56 -8.91
N ASP A 264 -16.84 -1.47 -7.96
CA ASP A 264 -17.73 -2.62 -8.12
C ASP A 264 -19.19 -2.27 -7.78
N ALA A 265 -19.42 -1.25 -6.95
CA ALA A 265 -20.74 -0.80 -6.52
C ALA A 265 -21.02 0.67 -6.84
N ALA A 266 -20.36 1.22 -7.87
CA ALA A 266 -20.37 2.63 -8.19
C ALA A 266 -21.79 3.15 -8.48
N GLN A 267 -22.28 4.03 -7.61
CA GLN A 267 -23.51 4.79 -7.82
C GLN A 267 -23.20 6.14 -8.45
N SER A 268 -24.19 6.79 -9.08
CA SER A 268 -23.97 8.13 -9.60
C SER A 268 -23.65 9.11 -8.48
N ILE A 269 -22.67 9.98 -8.72
CA ILE A 269 -22.19 10.96 -7.77
C ILE A 269 -22.73 12.31 -8.22
N ARG A 270 -23.42 13.05 -7.35
CA ARG A 270 -23.93 14.40 -7.65
C ARG A 270 -23.03 15.47 -7.05
N ILE A 271 -22.57 16.40 -7.88
CA ILE A 271 -21.59 17.42 -7.50
C ILE A 271 -21.90 18.70 -8.28
N ASP A 272 -22.13 19.80 -7.56
CA ASP A 272 -22.21 21.12 -8.19
C ASP A 272 -20.81 21.72 -8.45
N LYS A 273 -20.79 22.78 -9.27
CA LYS A 273 -19.55 23.45 -9.69
C LYS A 273 -18.75 23.96 -8.49
N ASP A 274 -19.39 24.63 -7.54
CA ASP A 274 -18.71 25.32 -6.44
C ASP A 274 -18.06 24.31 -5.49
N THR A 275 -18.75 23.20 -5.24
CA THR A 275 -18.22 22.07 -4.46
C THR A 275 -17.03 21.42 -5.17
N ALA A 276 -17.13 21.19 -6.49
CA ALA A 276 -16.04 20.64 -7.29
C ALA A 276 -14.80 21.55 -7.28
N GLU A 277 -14.99 22.86 -7.41
CA GLU A 277 -13.94 23.86 -7.36
C GLU A 277 -13.28 23.93 -5.98
N GLY A 278 -14.07 23.90 -4.91
CA GLY A 278 -13.57 23.85 -3.54
C GLY A 278 -12.70 22.62 -3.26
N MET A 279 -13.16 21.43 -3.68
CA MET A 279 -12.37 20.19 -3.56
C MET A 279 -11.09 20.25 -4.40
N GLY A 280 -11.16 20.80 -5.62
CA GLY A 280 -9.99 21.02 -6.47
C GLY A 280 -8.95 21.94 -5.82
N LEU A 281 -9.38 23.04 -5.21
CA LEU A 281 -8.49 23.92 -4.44
C LEU A 281 -7.85 23.17 -3.25
N LEU A 282 -8.61 22.36 -2.52
CA LEU A 282 -8.08 21.58 -1.41
C LEU A 282 -7.10 20.48 -1.87
N ALA A 283 -7.32 19.88 -3.05
CA ALA A 283 -6.37 18.97 -3.68
C ALA A 283 -5.03 19.68 -3.99
N TYR A 284 -5.10 20.90 -4.52
CA TYR A 284 -3.91 21.73 -4.77
C TYR A 284 -3.15 22.05 -3.47
N GLU A 285 -3.86 22.48 -2.43
CA GLU A 285 -3.28 22.78 -1.12
C GLU A 285 -2.67 21.55 -0.45
N THR A 286 -3.29 20.37 -0.64
CA THR A 286 -2.76 19.08 -0.21
C THR A 286 -1.40 18.83 -0.87
N VAL A 287 -1.28 19.02 -2.18
CA VAL A 287 0.00 18.86 -2.90
C VAL A 287 1.02 19.89 -2.46
N ARG A 288 0.63 21.16 -2.31
CA ARG A 288 1.54 22.24 -1.89
C ARG A 288 2.15 21.95 -0.51
N SER A 289 1.34 21.52 0.44
CA SER A 289 1.78 21.17 1.80
C SER A 289 2.56 19.85 1.82
N GLY A 290 2.05 18.83 1.12
CA GLY A 290 2.69 17.54 0.97
C GLY A 290 4.06 17.62 0.29
N ARG A 291 4.25 18.56 -0.65
CA ARG A 291 5.55 18.79 -1.29
C ARG A 291 6.62 19.23 -0.29
N GLN A 292 6.27 20.07 0.68
CA GLN A 292 7.20 20.50 1.72
C GLN A 292 7.64 19.31 2.58
N GLN A 293 6.69 18.44 2.94
CA GLN A 293 6.98 17.21 3.68
C GLN A 293 7.84 16.24 2.85
N TRP A 294 7.53 16.08 1.56
CA TRP A 294 8.31 15.24 0.65
C TRP A 294 9.78 15.69 0.56
N GLU A 295 10.08 17.00 0.53
CA GLU A 295 11.48 17.45 0.52
C GLU A 295 12.24 17.10 1.81
N LEU A 296 11.55 17.05 2.95
CA LEU A 296 12.14 16.57 4.20
C LEU A 296 12.36 15.05 4.17
N GLN A 297 11.33 14.29 3.78
CA GLN A 297 11.42 12.83 3.63
C GLN A 297 12.47 12.42 2.59
N ALA A 298 12.69 13.23 1.55
CA ALA A 298 13.71 13.00 0.55
C ALA A 298 15.12 13.00 1.18
N LEU A 299 15.38 13.84 2.19
CA LEU A 299 16.64 13.82 2.93
C LEU A 299 16.78 12.57 3.81
N GLU A 300 15.67 12.11 4.40
CA GLU A 300 15.61 10.89 5.20
C GLU A 300 15.83 9.64 4.34
N ILE A 301 15.22 9.58 3.15
CA ILE A 301 15.45 8.53 2.15
C ILE A 301 16.94 8.46 1.81
N LEU A 302 17.56 9.60 1.51
CA LEU A 302 18.98 9.63 1.18
C LEU A 302 19.85 9.16 2.35
N ALA A 303 19.52 9.54 3.58
CA ALA A 303 20.22 9.08 4.78
C ALA A 303 20.03 7.57 5.02
N LEU A 304 18.81 7.07 4.81
CA LEU A 304 18.47 5.66 4.95
C LEU A 304 19.28 4.81 3.97
N VAL A 305 19.28 5.17 2.68
CA VAL A 305 20.04 4.49 1.64
C VAL A 305 21.55 4.53 1.96
N GLU A 306 22.05 5.66 2.45
CA GLU A 306 23.47 5.81 2.80
C GLU A 306 23.88 4.98 4.02
N SER A 307 22.95 4.78 4.96
CA SER A 307 23.14 4.02 6.21
C SER A 307 22.93 2.51 6.07
N GLY A 308 22.68 2.03 4.84
CA GLY A 308 22.44 0.63 4.54
C GLY A 308 23.50 -0.28 5.14
N ARG A 309 23.05 -1.37 5.77
CA ARG A 309 23.93 -2.35 6.41
C ARG A 309 24.20 -3.52 5.47
N PRO A 310 25.47 -3.93 5.28
CA PRO A 310 25.77 -5.12 4.52
C PRO A 310 25.23 -6.34 5.25
N THR A 311 24.88 -7.36 4.48
CA THR A 311 24.46 -8.68 4.98
C THR A 311 25.63 -9.64 4.91
N GLU A 312 25.56 -10.75 5.65
CA GLU A 312 26.51 -11.84 5.43
C GLU A 312 26.27 -12.45 4.04
N PRO A 313 27.30 -12.54 3.18
CA PRO A 313 27.17 -13.18 1.88
C PRO A 313 26.71 -14.64 2.02
N VAL A 314 25.79 -15.06 1.17
CA VAL A 314 25.29 -16.44 1.11
C VAL A 314 25.70 -17.03 -0.22
N ASP A 315 26.45 -18.13 -0.17
CA ASP A 315 26.83 -18.86 -1.37
C ASP A 315 25.61 -19.51 -2.02
N ILE A 316 25.25 -19.01 -3.20
CA ILE A 316 24.24 -19.57 -4.10
C ILE A 316 24.99 -20.21 -5.27
N PRO A 317 25.01 -21.55 -5.37
CA PRO A 317 25.61 -22.23 -6.50
C PRO A 317 24.94 -21.77 -7.79
N ASP A 318 25.74 -21.22 -8.72
CA ASP A 318 25.28 -20.66 -9.98
C ASP A 318 24.15 -19.62 -9.81
N LEU A 319 24.52 -18.46 -9.25
CA LEU A 319 23.62 -17.33 -9.02
C LEU A 319 22.86 -16.88 -10.28
N VAL A 320 23.46 -17.03 -11.48
CA VAL A 320 22.81 -16.66 -12.74
C VAL A 320 21.65 -17.61 -13.02
N SER A 321 21.86 -18.92 -12.91
CA SER A 321 20.79 -19.91 -13.08
C SER A 321 19.71 -19.78 -11.99
N PHE A 322 20.10 -19.47 -10.75
CA PHE A 322 19.14 -19.20 -9.69
C PHE A 322 18.27 -17.97 -9.99
N SER A 323 18.88 -16.86 -10.41
CA SER A 323 18.17 -15.63 -10.80
C SER A 323 17.17 -15.88 -11.92
N ASP A 324 17.57 -16.65 -12.92
CA ASP A 324 16.74 -17.04 -14.06
C ASP A 324 15.53 -17.89 -13.63
N ALA A 325 15.75 -18.87 -12.75
CA ALA A 325 14.68 -19.70 -12.20
C ALA A 325 13.70 -18.90 -11.32
N LEU A 326 14.21 -18.00 -10.48
CA LEU A 326 13.42 -17.10 -9.64
C LEU A 326 12.53 -16.18 -10.48
N SER A 327 13.11 -15.53 -11.51
CA SER A 327 12.38 -14.66 -12.44
C SER A 327 11.27 -15.41 -13.17
N ARG A 328 11.58 -16.58 -13.75
CA ARG A 328 10.55 -17.42 -14.38
C ARG A 328 9.45 -17.84 -13.42
N ALA A 329 9.80 -18.22 -12.19
CA ALA A 329 8.81 -18.62 -11.18
C ALA A 329 7.87 -17.45 -10.83
N TYR A 330 8.42 -16.25 -10.65
CA TYR A 330 7.65 -15.03 -10.38
C TYR A 330 6.64 -14.72 -11.51
N TYR A 331 7.11 -14.67 -12.75
CA TYR A 331 6.26 -14.37 -13.91
C TYR A 331 5.34 -15.53 -14.35
N SER A 332 5.56 -16.74 -13.82
CA SER A 332 4.64 -17.87 -13.99
C SER A 332 3.46 -17.82 -13.01
N GLY A 333 3.39 -16.81 -12.14
CA GLY A 333 2.30 -16.55 -11.22
C GLY A 333 2.58 -16.97 -9.78
N VAL A 334 1.74 -16.45 -8.87
CA VAL A 334 1.98 -16.50 -7.42
C VAL A 334 2.18 -17.93 -6.87
N ARG A 335 1.46 -18.93 -7.39
CA ARG A 335 1.62 -20.33 -6.95
C ARG A 335 2.99 -20.90 -7.29
N SER A 336 3.44 -20.68 -8.53
CA SER A 336 4.76 -21.14 -9.01
C SER A 336 5.88 -20.45 -8.23
N TYR A 337 5.71 -19.15 -7.99
CA TYR A 337 6.62 -18.36 -7.18
C TYR A 337 6.71 -18.85 -5.73
N THR A 338 5.57 -19.01 -5.03
CA THR A 338 5.53 -19.54 -3.67
C THR A 338 6.18 -20.92 -3.59
N ALA A 339 5.86 -21.83 -4.50
CA ALA A 339 6.45 -23.16 -4.54
C ALA A 339 7.98 -23.09 -4.74
N PHE A 340 8.46 -22.19 -5.60
CA PHE A 340 9.90 -21.96 -5.75
C PHE A 340 10.54 -21.50 -4.43
N MET A 341 9.94 -20.53 -3.73
CA MET A 341 10.48 -20.01 -2.46
C MET A 341 10.49 -21.09 -1.36
N LEU A 342 9.42 -21.88 -1.25
CA LEU A 342 9.31 -22.99 -0.29
C LEU A 342 10.33 -24.11 -0.57
N ASN A 343 10.51 -24.49 -1.84
CA ASN A 343 11.52 -25.48 -2.25
C ASN A 343 12.95 -25.01 -1.98
N ASN A 344 13.16 -23.69 -1.84
CA ASN A 344 14.44 -23.07 -1.51
C ASN A 344 14.45 -22.51 -0.08
N ALA A 345 13.56 -22.95 0.82
CA ALA A 345 13.37 -22.33 2.14
C ALA A 345 14.64 -22.27 3.00
N ASP A 346 15.52 -23.28 2.94
CA ASP A 346 16.78 -23.27 3.70
C ASP A 346 17.74 -22.20 3.17
N LEU A 347 17.82 -22.06 1.85
CA LEU A 347 18.60 -21.01 1.23
C LEU A 347 18.02 -19.63 1.57
N MET A 348 16.70 -19.47 1.44
CA MET A 348 16.01 -18.23 1.77
C MET A 348 16.11 -17.88 3.24
N SER A 349 16.17 -18.87 4.15
CA SER A 349 16.37 -18.63 5.58
C SER A 349 17.75 -18.01 5.85
N ARG A 350 18.80 -18.50 5.17
CA ARG A 350 20.14 -17.91 5.26
C ARG A 350 20.16 -16.49 4.69
N VAL A 351 19.56 -16.27 3.53
CA VAL A 351 19.47 -14.93 2.90
C VAL A 351 18.67 -13.95 3.76
N ALA A 352 17.57 -14.40 4.37
CA ALA A 352 16.73 -13.59 5.24
C ALA A 352 17.30 -13.39 6.64
N GLY A 353 18.33 -14.14 7.03
CA GLY A 353 18.90 -14.11 8.39
C GLY A 353 17.92 -14.61 9.46
N ARG A 354 16.94 -15.45 9.09
CA ARG A 354 15.92 -16.01 10.00
C ARG A 354 15.35 -17.31 9.48
N GLU A 355 14.88 -18.18 10.37
CA GLU A 355 14.24 -19.44 9.99
C GLU A 355 12.89 -19.18 9.31
N LEU A 356 12.69 -19.77 8.13
CA LEU A 356 11.43 -19.70 7.38
C LEU A 356 10.71 -21.05 7.30
N ARG A 357 11.45 -22.15 7.45
CA ARG A 357 10.89 -23.50 7.35
C ARG A 357 9.87 -23.70 8.48
N GLY A 358 8.69 -24.23 8.13
CA GLY A 358 7.60 -24.43 9.10
C GLY A 358 6.93 -23.16 9.62
N CYS A 359 7.31 -21.98 9.13
CA CYS A 359 6.67 -20.70 9.48
C CYS A 359 5.61 -20.26 8.46
N PHE A 360 5.45 -20.99 7.34
CA PHE A 360 4.54 -20.64 6.25
C PHE A 360 3.82 -21.87 5.71
N ASP A 361 2.57 -21.69 5.28
CA ASP A 361 1.76 -22.71 4.63
C ASP A 361 2.11 -22.87 3.13
N GLU A 362 1.42 -23.78 2.43
CA GLU A 362 1.63 -24.00 0.98
C GLU A 362 1.24 -22.78 0.12
N ALA A 363 0.41 -21.88 0.64
CA ALA A 363 0.08 -20.61 -0.01
C ALA A 363 1.12 -19.50 0.28
N GLY A 364 2.10 -19.78 1.14
CA GLY A 364 3.13 -18.82 1.56
C GLY A 364 2.60 -17.79 2.56
N GLN A 365 1.46 -18.07 3.20
CA GLN A 365 0.93 -17.25 4.29
C GLN A 365 1.61 -17.67 5.59
N ARG A 366 1.85 -16.70 6.48
CA ARG A 366 2.51 -16.95 7.76
C ARG A 366 1.65 -17.90 8.59
N LEU A 367 2.24 -19.02 9.00
CA LEU A 367 1.72 -19.85 10.07
C LEU A 367 1.87 -19.05 11.36
N LEU A 368 0.73 -18.66 11.95
CA LEU A 368 0.74 -18.14 13.31
C LEU A 368 1.33 -19.24 14.21
N PRO A 369 2.14 -18.87 15.23
CA PRO A 369 2.71 -19.86 16.14
C PRO A 369 1.60 -20.79 16.63
N ASP A 370 1.82 -22.10 16.52
CA ASP A 370 0.98 -23.11 17.17
C ASP A 370 0.98 -22.81 18.68
N HIS A 371 0.04 -21.98 19.14
CA HIS A 371 -0.48 -22.09 20.49
C HIS A 371 -1.35 -23.34 20.49
N ASP A 372 -0.67 -24.47 20.63
CA ASP A 372 -1.20 -25.83 20.71
C ASP A 372 -2.02 -26.32 19.50
N ALA A 373 -1.46 -27.34 18.86
CA ALA A 373 -2.17 -28.34 18.07
C ALA A 373 -3.17 -29.17 18.91
N ARG A 374 -4.08 -28.51 19.61
CA ARG A 374 -5.22 -29.08 20.34
C ARG A 374 -6.42 -28.15 20.29
N GLU A 375 -6.97 -27.95 19.09
CA GLU A 375 -8.42 -28.04 18.88
C GLU A 375 -8.69 -28.14 17.39
N THR A 376 -8.97 -29.36 16.95
CA THR A 376 -9.75 -29.63 15.75
C THR A 376 -10.91 -28.64 15.67
N ALA A 377 -10.92 -27.77 14.66
CA ALA A 377 -12.10 -27.06 14.18
C ALA A 377 -13.08 -26.65 15.29
N THR A 378 -12.65 -25.86 16.27
CA THR A 378 -13.61 -25.10 17.07
C THR A 378 -14.07 -23.92 16.22
N ASP A 379 -15.38 -23.85 15.97
CA ASP A 379 -16.04 -22.71 15.35
C ASP A 379 -15.49 -21.42 15.97
N LYS A 380 -14.88 -20.56 15.16
CA LYS A 380 -14.49 -19.20 15.55
C LYS A 380 -15.63 -18.59 16.38
N PRO A 381 -15.34 -17.98 17.55
CA PRO A 381 -16.39 -17.56 18.46
C PRO A 381 -17.31 -16.56 17.78
N TRP A 382 -18.61 -16.71 18.00
CA TRP A 382 -19.56 -15.69 17.59
C TRP A 382 -19.32 -14.41 18.37
N LEU A 383 -19.46 -13.29 17.67
CA LEU A 383 -19.44 -11.97 18.25
C LEU A 383 -20.79 -11.72 18.95
N GLU A 384 -20.90 -12.15 20.21
CA GLU A 384 -22.11 -11.98 21.01
C GLU A 384 -22.32 -10.48 21.32
N GLU A 385 -23.49 -9.95 20.96
CA GLU A 385 -23.84 -8.52 21.14
C GLU A 385 -22.85 -7.52 20.51
N GLY A 386 -22.15 -7.94 19.46
CA GLY A 386 -21.14 -7.11 18.81
C GLY A 386 -19.86 -6.93 19.64
N ARG A 387 -19.57 -7.78 20.61
CA ARG A 387 -18.43 -7.58 21.53
C ARG A 387 -17.39 -8.69 21.42
N VAL A 388 -16.12 -8.29 21.44
CA VAL A 388 -15.02 -9.21 21.77
C VAL A 388 -14.85 -9.18 23.28
N SER A 389 -15.13 -10.31 23.94
CA SER A 389 -15.03 -10.38 25.40
C SER A 389 -13.57 -10.43 25.83
N LEU A 390 -13.15 -9.47 26.65
CA LEU A 390 -11.79 -9.34 27.20
C LEU A 390 -11.68 -9.86 28.64
N SER A 391 -12.65 -10.65 29.10
CA SER A 391 -12.54 -11.27 30.43
C SER A 391 -11.49 -12.39 30.39
N PRO A 392 -10.77 -12.66 31.50
CA PRO A 392 -9.70 -13.67 31.54
C PRO A 392 -10.12 -15.09 31.12
N LYS A 393 -11.42 -15.39 31.13
CA LYS A 393 -11.96 -16.70 30.73
C LYS A 393 -12.45 -16.76 29.29
N GLN A 394 -12.60 -15.60 28.64
CA GLN A 394 -13.22 -15.49 27.32
C GLN A 394 -12.31 -14.85 26.28
N SER A 395 -11.35 -14.00 26.67
CA SER A 395 -10.38 -13.37 25.76
C SER A 395 -9.66 -14.39 24.89
N ASP A 396 -9.26 -15.50 25.49
CA ASP A 396 -8.46 -16.53 24.85
C ASP A 396 -9.24 -17.26 23.73
N ARG A 397 -10.58 -17.18 23.75
CA ARG A 397 -11.42 -17.72 22.66
C ARG A 397 -11.29 -16.89 21.39
N TYR A 398 -11.05 -15.59 21.53
CA TYR A 398 -10.93 -14.66 20.41
C TYR A 398 -9.47 -14.47 19.99
N LEU A 399 -8.52 -14.49 20.95
CA LEU A 399 -7.12 -14.17 20.70
C LEU A 399 -6.44 -15.27 19.87
N THR A 400 -5.95 -14.93 18.68
CA THR A 400 -5.22 -15.85 17.79
C THR A 400 -3.75 -15.52 17.64
N ALA A 401 -3.34 -14.31 18.00
CA ALA A 401 -1.94 -13.91 18.06
C ALA A 401 -1.74 -12.79 19.10
N GLY A 402 -0.52 -12.71 19.65
CA GLY A 402 -0.22 -11.82 20.77
C GLY A 402 -0.55 -12.44 22.12
N ALA A 403 -0.37 -11.68 23.19
CA ALA A 403 -0.68 -12.12 24.55
C ALA A 403 -1.36 -10.99 25.33
N LEU A 404 -2.26 -11.36 26.23
CA LEU A 404 -2.94 -10.43 27.12
C LEU A 404 -2.65 -10.82 28.58
N GLU A 405 -2.23 -9.85 29.39
CA GLU A 405 -2.13 -10.01 30.85
C GLU A 405 -3.25 -9.23 31.53
N HIS A 406 -3.98 -9.88 32.43
CA HIS A 406 -5.18 -9.29 33.01
C HIS A 406 -4.89 -8.73 34.41
N ALA A 407 -5.20 -7.45 34.61
CA ALA A 407 -5.20 -6.81 35.92
C ALA A 407 -6.51 -6.05 36.14
N GLY A 408 -7.30 -6.48 37.14
CA GLY A 408 -8.61 -5.91 37.39
C GLY A 408 -9.57 -6.11 36.22
N ARG A 409 -10.00 -5.01 35.58
CA ARG A 409 -10.93 -5.02 34.43
C ARG A 409 -10.22 -4.87 33.08
N THR A 410 -8.91 -4.71 33.09
CA THR A 410 -8.12 -4.35 31.92
C THR A 410 -7.34 -5.55 31.44
N ALA A 411 -7.46 -5.85 30.15
CA ALA A 411 -6.61 -6.81 29.46
C ALA A 411 -5.45 -6.05 28.82
N TRP A 412 -4.26 -6.15 29.41
CA TRP A 412 -3.07 -5.46 28.94
C TRP A 412 -2.42 -6.21 27.78
N LEU A 413 -2.22 -5.52 26.68
CA LEU A 413 -1.53 -6.04 25.51
C LEU A 413 -0.03 -6.21 25.79
N CYS A 414 0.43 -7.46 25.84
CA CYS A 414 1.83 -7.79 25.97
C CYS A 414 2.52 -7.71 24.60
N GLY A 415 3.51 -6.84 24.48
CA GLY A 415 4.18 -6.55 23.21
C GLY A 415 3.41 -5.53 22.35
N HIS A 416 3.62 -5.55 21.05
CA HIS A 416 3.15 -4.47 20.16
C HIS A 416 1.84 -4.78 19.41
N CYS A 417 1.34 -6.01 19.46
CA CYS A 417 0.26 -6.45 18.58
C CYS A 417 -0.54 -7.60 19.18
N ALA A 418 -1.86 -7.57 18.99
CA ALA A 418 -2.75 -8.70 19.21
C ALA A 418 -3.71 -8.88 18.02
N GLU A 419 -4.12 -10.11 17.78
CA GLU A 419 -5.12 -10.48 16.79
C GLU A 419 -6.27 -11.22 17.44
N PHE A 420 -7.48 -10.82 17.06
CA PHE A 420 -8.74 -11.39 17.53
C PHE A 420 -9.50 -11.94 16.33
N GLN A 421 -9.89 -13.21 16.37
CA GLN A 421 -10.77 -13.83 15.37
C GLN A 421 -12.16 -14.09 15.92
N PHE A 422 -13.16 -13.82 15.10
CA PHE A 422 -14.58 -14.00 15.46
C PHE A 422 -15.45 -14.19 14.23
N ARG A 423 -16.68 -14.67 14.44
CA ARG A 423 -17.75 -14.68 13.43
C ARG A 423 -18.75 -13.60 13.75
N ALA A 424 -19.15 -12.85 12.73
CA ALA A 424 -20.30 -11.97 12.82
C ALA A 424 -21.40 -12.55 11.92
N ASP A 425 -22.65 -12.39 12.32
CA ASP A 425 -23.78 -12.86 11.51
C ASP A 425 -23.97 -11.91 10.31
N PRO A 426 -23.73 -12.36 9.06
CA PRO A 426 -23.82 -11.51 7.88
C PRO A 426 -25.22 -10.91 7.66
N LEU A 427 -26.26 -11.51 8.27
CA LEU A 427 -27.65 -11.07 8.13
C LEU A 427 -28.07 -10.07 9.22
N THR A 428 -27.31 -9.92 10.30
CA THR A 428 -27.63 -9.02 11.42
C THR A 428 -26.54 -7.99 11.75
N ALA A 429 -25.31 -8.19 11.28
CA ALA A 429 -24.16 -7.33 11.57
C ALA A 429 -23.95 -6.25 10.49
N ALA A 430 -24.81 -5.23 10.47
CA ALA A 430 -24.51 -3.97 9.78
C ALA A 430 -23.75 -3.05 10.75
N PHE A 431 -22.60 -3.49 11.25
CA PHE A 431 -21.79 -2.64 12.12
C PHE A 431 -21.21 -1.50 11.30
N SER A 432 -21.40 -0.27 11.75
CA SER A 432 -20.84 0.93 11.13
C SER A 432 -19.62 1.45 11.87
N THR A 433 -19.40 0.99 13.11
CA THR A 433 -18.34 1.54 13.95
C THR A 433 -17.69 0.47 14.82
N LEU A 434 -16.37 0.52 14.93
CA LEU A 434 -15.57 -0.20 15.93
C LEU A 434 -15.18 0.77 17.03
N THR A 435 -15.66 0.54 18.24
CA THR A 435 -15.30 1.28 19.44
C THR A 435 -14.35 0.44 20.30
N ILE A 436 -13.21 1.01 20.66
CA ILE A 436 -12.24 0.40 21.58
C ILE A 436 -12.15 1.29 22.82
N ARG A 437 -12.53 0.77 23.98
CA ARG A 437 -12.23 1.40 25.28
C ARG A 437 -10.88 0.93 25.76
N LEU A 438 -10.03 1.88 26.11
CA LEU A 438 -8.63 1.62 26.36
C LEU A 438 -8.06 2.43 27.52
N GLU A 439 -6.85 2.07 27.93
CA GLU A 439 -6.04 2.78 28.92
C GLU A 439 -4.57 2.71 28.50
N LEU A 440 -3.80 3.78 28.72
CA LEU A 440 -2.37 3.77 28.45
C LEU A 440 -1.55 3.26 29.64
N PRO A 441 -0.44 2.54 29.41
CA PRO A 441 0.48 2.16 30.47
C PRO A 441 1.02 3.38 31.23
N ALA A 442 1.35 3.20 32.51
CA ALA A 442 1.85 4.28 33.34
C ALA A 442 3.17 4.86 32.76
N GLY A 443 3.28 6.19 32.73
CA GLY A 443 4.46 6.89 32.21
C GLY A 443 4.52 7.02 30.69
N LEU A 444 3.55 6.46 29.94
CA LEU A 444 3.47 6.63 28.51
C LEU A 444 2.71 7.93 28.17
N GLU A 445 3.41 8.96 27.67
CA GLU A 445 2.78 10.25 27.34
C GLU A 445 1.99 10.22 26.02
N ARG A 446 2.38 9.33 25.10
CA ARG A 446 1.70 9.14 23.80
C ARG A 446 1.81 7.68 23.35
N GLN A 447 0.79 7.20 22.66
CA GLN A 447 0.80 5.92 21.96
C GLN A 447 0.26 6.11 20.54
N GLN A 448 0.71 5.31 19.59
CA GLN A 448 0.03 5.19 18.30
C GLN A 448 -0.74 3.87 18.29
N LEU A 449 -2.03 3.92 17.98
CA LEU A 449 -2.89 2.76 17.82
C LEU A 449 -3.25 2.60 16.35
N VAL A 450 -3.03 1.41 15.79
CA VAL A 450 -3.51 1.01 14.47
C VAL A 450 -4.52 -0.12 14.64
N ALA A 451 -5.69 0.03 14.04
CA ALA A 451 -6.69 -1.03 13.98
C ALA A 451 -6.86 -1.51 12.54
N THR A 452 -6.78 -2.83 12.33
CA THR A 452 -6.99 -3.47 11.03
C THR A 452 -8.06 -4.54 11.16
N LEU A 453 -9.06 -4.56 10.29
CA LEU A 453 -10.09 -5.59 10.23
C LEU A 453 -10.03 -6.28 8.87
N ASN A 454 -9.85 -7.60 8.83
CA ASN A 454 -9.77 -8.38 7.57
C ASN A 454 -8.74 -7.84 6.58
N ASN A 455 -7.58 -7.41 7.09
CA ASN A 455 -6.52 -6.75 6.33
C ASN A 455 -6.84 -5.33 5.84
N TRP A 456 -8.00 -4.76 6.16
CA TRP A 456 -8.33 -3.36 5.94
C TRP A 456 -7.90 -2.53 7.14
N THR A 457 -7.06 -1.52 6.93
CA THR A 457 -6.73 -0.59 8.03
C THR A 457 -7.90 0.37 8.24
N LEU A 458 -8.50 0.31 9.43
CA LEU A 458 -9.63 1.17 9.79
C LEU A 458 -9.16 2.58 10.15
N GLY A 459 -7.94 2.71 10.69
CA GLY A 459 -7.34 4.00 10.98
C GLY A 459 -6.11 3.91 11.86
N ILE A 460 -5.48 5.06 12.05
CA ILE A 460 -4.39 5.27 13.00
C ILE A 460 -4.77 6.43 13.90
N VAL A 461 -4.62 6.24 15.21
CA VAL A 461 -4.95 7.26 16.20
C VAL A 461 -3.75 7.46 17.12
N GLU A 462 -3.33 8.71 17.30
CA GLU A 462 -2.43 9.08 18.39
C GLU A 462 -3.24 9.21 19.68
N LEU A 463 -2.90 8.41 20.68
CA LEU A 463 -3.53 8.37 21.99
C LEU A 463 -2.69 9.13 23.00
N ASN A 464 -3.38 9.81 23.91
CA ASN A 464 -2.85 10.47 25.09
C ASN A 464 -3.46 9.82 26.34
N PRO A 465 -2.89 10.04 27.55
CA PRO A 465 -3.39 9.45 28.79
C PRO A 465 -4.85 9.79 29.14
N ALA A 466 -5.42 10.83 28.55
CA ALA A 466 -6.82 11.23 28.74
C ALA A 466 -7.80 10.50 27.80
N ASP A 467 -7.30 9.80 26.78
CA ASP A 467 -8.13 9.10 25.81
C ASP A 467 -8.59 7.77 26.40
N GLU A 468 -9.88 7.67 26.71
CA GLU A 468 -10.49 6.45 27.28
C GLU A 468 -11.17 5.59 26.20
N THR A 469 -11.42 6.14 25.02
CA THR A 469 -12.17 5.49 23.94
C THR A 469 -11.71 5.99 22.58
N VAL A 470 -11.67 5.08 21.60
CA VAL A 470 -11.38 5.37 20.19
C VAL A 470 -12.43 4.70 19.32
N ASP A 471 -12.93 5.44 18.34
CA ASP A 471 -13.88 4.95 17.37
C ASP A 471 -13.24 4.90 15.98
N PHE A 472 -13.55 3.84 15.23
CA PHE A 472 -13.17 3.68 13.84
C PHE A 472 -14.42 3.41 13.01
N ASP A 473 -14.57 4.11 11.89
CA ASP A 473 -15.63 3.81 10.94
C ASP A 473 -15.36 2.47 10.26
N LEU A 474 -16.39 1.63 10.20
CA LEU A 474 -16.36 0.34 9.51
C LEU A 474 -16.96 0.51 8.12
N PRO A 475 -16.23 0.21 7.04
CA PRO A 475 -16.82 0.21 5.72
C PRO A 475 -17.89 -0.88 5.61
N LEU A 476 -18.98 -0.59 4.88
CA LEU A 476 -20.22 -1.37 4.78
C LEU A 476 -20.06 -2.86 4.40
N HIS A 477 -18.86 -3.31 4.02
CA HIS A 477 -18.56 -4.65 3.53
C HIS A 477 -17.32 -5.31 4.15
N VAL A 478 -16.72 -4.72 5.20
CA VAL A 478 -15.51 -5.32 5.79
C VAL A 478 -15.84 -6.51 6.68
N VAL A 479 -17.07 -6.63 7.18
CA VAL A 479 -17.47 -7.72 8.06
C VAL A 479 -17.91 -8.93 7.23
N GLU A 480 -17.05 -9.95 7.18
CA GLU A 480 -17.35 -11.24 6.55
C GLU A 480 -17.94 -12.23 7.57
N GLY A 481 -18.32 -13.43 7.11
CA GLY A 481 -18.74 -14.50 8.02
C GLY A 481 -17.65 -14.95 9.01
N SER A 482 -16.39 -14.60 8.74
CA SER A 482 -15.22 -14.83 9.60
C SER A 482 -14.33 -13.59 9.54
N ASN A 483 -14.03 -13.00 10.69
CA ASN A 483 -13.31 -11.76 10.80
C ASN A 483 -12.02 -11.91 11.61
N THR A 484 -11.04 -11.07 11.30
CA THR A 484 -9.78 -10.91 12.05
C THR A 484 -9.56 -9.44 12.34
N LEU A 485 -9.66 -9.04 13.60
CA LEU A 485 -9.28 -7.71 14.09
C LEU A 485 -7.84 -7.78 14.61
N ARG A 486 -6.95 -6.97 14.05
CA ARG A 486 -5.59 -6.76 14.55
C ARG A 486 -5.49 -5.37 15.18
N ILE A 487 -4.94 -5.32 16.39
CA ILE A 487 -4.62 -4.09 17.11
C ILE A 487 -3.09 -4.01 17.22
N GLN A 488 -2.50 -2.89 16.76
CA GLN A 488 -1.06 -2.67 16.80
C GLN A 488 -0.71 -1.34 17.47
N THR A 489 0.46 -1.31 18.09
CA THR A 489 0.94 -0.21 18.93
C THR A 489 2.44 0.01 18.79
N ALA A 490 2.90 1.25 18.96
CA ALA A 490 4.29 1.63 18.68
C ALA A 490 5.23 1.53 19.89
N ALA A 491 4.75 1.85 21.09
CA ALA A 491 5.57 1.94 22.30
C ALA A 491 5.15 0.94 23.38
N LEU A 492 6.07 0.60 24.29
CA LEU A 492 5.81 -0.22 25.48
C LEU A 492 6.04 0.62 26.75
N GLY A 493 5.28 0.34 27.80
CA GLY A 493 5.41 0.96 29.13
C GLY A 493 5.10 -0.04 30.25
N GLU A 494 5.21 0.41 31.50
CA GLU A 494 4.88 -0.43 32.66
C GLU A 494 3.36 -0.45 32.87
N GLY A 495 2.78 -1.64 32.82
CA GLY A 495 1.34 -1.82 33.03
C GLY A 495 0.96 -1.78 34.51
N ALA A 496 -0.21 -1.23 34.82
CA ALA A 496 -0.69 -1.19 36.19
C ALA A 496 -1.09 -2.60 36.67
N GLY A 497 -0.31 -3.16 37.59
CA GLY A 497 -0.64 -4.43 38.25
C GLY A 497 -0.35 -5.69 37.42
N VAL A 498 0.46 -5.58 36.37
CA VAL A 498 0.92 -6.68 35.52
C VAL A 498 2.44 -6.80 35.55
N HIS A 499 2.97 -8.00 35.33
CA HIS A 499 4.40 -8.28 35.35
C HIS A 499 5.02 -8.16 33.95
N GLY A 500 5.50 -6.97 33.61
CA GLY A 500 6.29 -6.74 32.40
C GLY A 500 5.92 -5.46 31.66
N PHE A 501 6.43 -5.35 30.44
CA PHE A 501 6.14 -4.23 29.55
C PHE A 501 4.91 -4.55 28.68
N VAL A 502 3.97 -3.62 28.65
CA VAL A 502 2.72 -3.71 27.89
C VAL A 502 2.53 -2.44 27.07
N SER A 503 1.76 -2.50 25.99
CA SER A 503 1.59 -1.36 25.10
C SER A 503 0.27 -0.61 25.27
N LEU A 504 -0.80 -1.32 25.66
CA LEU A 504 -2.15 -0.79 25.68
C LEU A 504 -3.04 -1.64 26.59
N GLY A 505 -3.79 -1.01 27.49
CA GLY A 505 -4.86 -1.64 28.24
C GLY A 505 -6.13 -1.66 27.42
N LEU A 506 -6.76 -2.83 27.27
CA LEU A 506 -8.03 -3.00 26.55
C LEU A 506 -9.13 -3.29 27.58
N ASN A 507 -10.13 -2.42 27.64
CA ASN A 507 -11.26 -2.53 28.57
C ASN A 507 -12.53 -3.05 27.85
N GLU A 508 -12.72 -2.67 26.59
CA GLU A 508 -13.84 -3.14 25.77
C GLU A 508 -13.48 -3.02 24.28
N ILE A 509 -13.88 -4.00 23.47
CA ILE A 509 -13.86 -3.92 22.01
C ILE A 509 -15.29 -4.21 21.53
N ARG A 510 -15.90 -3.24 20.89
CA ARG A 510 -17.31 -3.28 20.51
C ARG A 510 -17.52 -2.83 19.08
N PHE A 511 -18.32 -3.59 18.37
CA PHE A 511 -18.84 -3.33 17.04
C PHE A 511 -20.29 -2.84 17.22
N LEU A 512 -20.58 -1.66 16.68
CA LEU A 512 -21.86 -0.95 16.83
C LEU A 512 -22.57 -0.81 15.48
#